data_AF-X1C3T1-F1
#
_entry.id   AF-X1C3T1-F1
#
_cell.length_a   1.000
_cell.length_b   1.000
_cell.length_c   1.000
_cell.angle_alpha   90.00
_cell.angle_beta   90.00
_cell.angle_gamma   90.00
#
_symmetry.space_group_name_H-M   'P 1'
#
loop_
_entity.id
_entity.type
_entity.pdbx_description
1 polymer ?
#
loop_
_entity_poly.entity_id
_entity_poly.type
_entity_poly.pdbx_seq_one_letter_code
_entity_poly.pdbx_strand_id
1 'polypeptide(L)'
;LGEFEVTRARFLKEFPKTQLVSVKLPSEIAKTAVGIKLLKSGYTEAMDLYQRPYTDDDIIVCRCERVSVGEIRKWIRYGVLDFNELKALTKAGMGACGGKTCTSLINRIFREEGIKQENIIPGTKRPLFVEVPMGAFAGIETKKGGK
;
A
#
# COMPACT_ATOMS: atom_id res chain seq x y z
N LEU A 1 -18.33 -8.87 -27.69
CA LEU A 1 -18.67 -9.81 -28.78
C LEU A 1 -19.84 -10.72 -28.42
N GLY A 2 -20.15 -10.94 -27.14
CA GLY A 2 -21.34 -11.66 -26.69
C GLY A 2 -21.00 -12.80 -25.75
N GLU A 3 -22.02 -13.50 -25.29
CA GLU A 3 -21.89 -14.75 -24.53
C GLU A 3 -22.20 -15.91 -25.46
N PHE A 4 -21.31 -16.92 -25.48
CA PHE A 4 -21.42 -18.07 -26.37
C PHE A 4 -21.12 -19.34 -25.61
N GLU A 5 -21.86 -20.40 -25.89
CA GLU A 5 -21.67 -21.68 -25.26
C GLU A 5 -20.40 -22.38 -25.77
N VAL A 6 -19.71 -23.04 -24.83
CA VAL A 6 -18.57 -23.89 -25.13
C VAL A 6 -19.09 -25.21 -25.71
N THR A 7 -18.75 -25.49 -26.96
CA THR A 7 -19.16 -26.74 -27.62
C THR A 7 -18.26 -27.92 -27.25
N ARG A 8 -17.00 -27.65 -26.90
CA ARG A 8 -16.05 -28.69 -26.52
C ARG A 8 -14.95 -28.15 -25.61
N ALA A 9 -14.61 -28.91 -24.58
CA ALA A 9 -13.41 -28.67 -23.77
C ALA A 9 -12.60 -29.97 -23.66
N ARG A 10 -11.28 -29.91 -23.87
CA ARG A 10 -10.39 -31.06 -23.76
C ARG A 10 -8.99 -30.66 -23.33
N PHE A 11 -8.30 -31.55 -22.62
CA PHE A 11 -6.86 -31.43 -22.39
C PHE A 11 -6.09 -32.05 -23.55
N LEU A 12 -4.97 -31.45 -23.93
CA LEU A 12 -4.06 -32.02 -24.93
C LEU A 12 -3.22 -33.12 -24.28
N LYS A 13 -3.09 -34.27 -24.95
CA LYS A 13 -2.25 -35.38 -24.47
C LYS A 13 -0.77 -34.98 -24.37
N GLU A 14 -0.30 -34.22 -25.35
CA GLU A 14 1.08 -33.70 -25.40
C GLU A 14 1.32 -32.54 -24.42
N PHE A 15 0.26 -31.79 -24.06
CA PHE A 15 0.33 -30.65 -23.15
C PHE A 15 -0.75 -30.76 -22.08
N PRO A 16 -0.56 -31.60 -21.05
CA PRO A 16 -1.60 -31.96 -20.08
C PRO A 16 -2.06 -30.78 -19.21
N LYS A 17 -1.27 -29.71 -19.13
CA LYS A 17 -1.62 -28.47 -18.42
C LYS A 17 -2.38 -27.45 -19.29
N THR A 18 -2.58 -27.75 -20.57
CA THR A 18 -3.25 -26.85 -21.52
C THR A 18 -4.64 -27.38 -21.85
N GLN A 19 -5.67 -26.61 -21.48
CA GLN A 19 -7.06 -26.91 -21.82
C GLN A 19 -7.44 -26.17 -23.12
N LEU A 20 -7.81 -26.92 -24.14
CA LEU A 20 -8.41 -26.38 -25.36
C LEU A 20 -9.92 -26.26 -25.18
N VAL A 21 -10.43 -25.07 -25.45
CA VAL A 21 -11.86 -24.74 -25.43
C VAL A 21 -12.28 -24.34 -26.83
N SER A 22 -13.32 -24.97 -27.37
CA SER A 22 -13.92 -24.67 -28.67
C SER A 22 -15.27 -24.01 -28.45
N VAL A 23 -15.50 -22.89 -29.15
CA VAL A 23 -16.71 -22.07 -29.06
C VAL A 23 -17.23 -21.87 -30.49
N LYS A 24 -18.54 -21.96 -30.68
CA LYS A 24 -19.18 -21.67 -31.98
C LYS A 24 -19.59 -20.20 -32.01
N LEU A 25 -19.16 -19.48 -33.04
CA LEU A 25 -19.43 -18.06 -33.21
C LEU A 25 -20.08 -17.80 -34.58
N PRO A 26 -20.95 -16.77 -34.72
CA PRO A 26 -21.36 -16.25 -36.02
C PRO A 26 -20.18 -15.77 -36.87
N SER A 27 -20.26 -15.96 -38.19
CA SER A 27 -19.18 -15.63 -39.14
C SER A 27 -18.73 -14.17 -39.07
N GLU A 28 -19.66 -13.27 -38.79
CA GLU A 28 -19.44 -11.82 -38.70
C GLU A 28 -18.45 -11.43 -37.60
N ILE A 29 -18.46 -12.13 -36.46
CA ILE A 29 -17.63 -11.82 -35.29
C ILE A 29 -16.45 -12.78 -35.11
N ALA A 30 -16.41 -13.88 -35.88
CA ALA A 30 -15.40 -14.92 -35.73
C ALA A 30 -13.97 -14.41 -35.94
N LYS A 31 -13.79 -13.39 -36.80
CA LYS A 31 -12.48 -12.80 -37.09
C LYS A 31 -11.97 -11.82 -36.03
N THR A 32 -12.84 -11.29 -35.18
CA THR A 32 -12.51 -10.28 -34.17
C THR A 32 -12.46 -10.84 -32.75
N ALA A 33 -12.87 -12.09 -32.54
CA ALA A 33 -12.80 -12.78 -31.26
C ALA A 33 -11.37 -13.29 -30.97
N VAL A 34 -10.58 -12.49 -30.24
CA VAL A 34 -9.15 -12.78 -29.94
C VAL A 34 -8.93 -13.33 -28.52
N GLY A 35 -9.94 -13.31 -27.65
CA GLY A 35 -9.77 -13.75 -26.26
C GLY A 35 -11.07 -14.22 -25.60
N ILE A 36 -10.91 -15.10 -24.61
CA ILE A 36 -11.99 -15.54 -23.72
C ILE A 36 -11.85 -14.84 -22.38
N LYS A 37 -12.94 -14.26 -21.87
CA LYS A 37 -12.99 -13.76 -20.50
C LYS A 37 -13.61 -14.84 -19.63
N LEU A 38 -12.79 -15.49 -18.82
CA LEU A 38 -13.31 -16.35 -17.75
C LEU A 38 -14.00 -15.43 -16.73
N LEU A 39 -15.34 -15.44 -16.70
CA LEU A 39 -16.05 -14.88 -15.56
C LEU A 39 -15.79 -15.81 -14.38
N LYS A 40 -14.86 -15.44 -13.51
CA LYS A 40 -14.71 -16.10 -12.21
C LYS A 40 -15.95 -15.77 -11.38
N SER A 41 -16.89 -16.70 -11.34
CA SER A 41 -17.91 -16.71 -10.29
C SER A 41 -17.23 -17.00 -8.95
N GLY A 42 -17.50 -16.15 -7.95
CA GLY A 42 -17.25 -16.42 -6.52
C GLY A 42 -16.06 -15.73 -5.84
N TYR A 43 -15.04 -15.24 -6.56
CA TYR A 43 -13.87 -14.60 -5.91
C TYR A 43 -13.84 -13.07 -6.00
N THR A 44 -14.85 -12.47 -6.63
CA THR A 44 -14.90 -11.02 -6.87
C THR A 44 -15.70 -10.27 -5.82
N GLU A 45 -16.42 -10.98 -4.96
CA GLU A 45 -17.04 -10.37 -3.79
C GLU A 45 -15.96 -10.16 -2.73
N ALA A 46 -15.87 -8.93 -2.23
CA ALA A 46 -15.01 -8.63 -1.12
C ALA A 46 -15.37 -9.59 0.02
N MET A 47 -14.41 -10.35 0.51
CA MET A 47 -14.62 -11.24 1.64
C MET A 47 -15.02 -10.38 2.85
N ASP A 48 -16.21 -10.61 3.43
CA ASP A 48 -16.69 -9.88 4.61
C ASP A 48 -15.76 -10.05 5.84
N LEU A 49 -14.92 -11.09 5.82
CA LEU A 49 -13.87 -11.35 6.78
C LEU A 49 -12.59 -10.56 6.48
N TYR A 50 -12.68 -9.24 6.36
CA TYR A 50 -11.57 -8.36 6.71
C TYR A 50 -11.80 -7.88 8.14
N GLN A 51 -11.63 -8.78 9.11
CA GLN A 51 -11.41 -8.34 10.48
C GLN A 51 -10.19 -7.41 10.39
N ARG A 52 -10.39 -6.11 10.61
CA ARG A 52 -9.30 -5.21 10.96
C ARG A 52 -9.03 -5.51 12.43
N PRO A 53 -8.11 -6.42 12.80
CA PRO A 53 -7.64 -6.39 14.18
C PRO A 53 -7.11 -4.97 14.39
N TYR A 54 -7.59 -4.38 15.46
CA TYR A 54 -7.02 -3.15 15.98
C TYR A 54 -5.52 -3.38 16.15
N THR A 55 -4.68 -2.45 15.74
CA THR A 55 -3.24 -2.65 15.92
C THR A 55 -2.94 -2.61 17.42
N ASP A 56 -2.29 -3.63 17.97
CA ASP A 56 -1.97 -3.70 19.40
C ASP A 56 -1.10 -2.51 19.85
N ASP A 57 -1.34 -2.02 21.07
CA ASP A 57 -0.72 -0.79 21.59
C ASP A 57 0.79 -0.91 21.79
N ASP A 58 1.32 -2.11 22.04
CA ASP A 58 2.73 -2.40 22.29
C ASP A 58 3.58 -2.44 21.00
N ILE A 59 2.94 -2.51 19.84
CA ILE A 59 3.63 -2.54 18.55
C ILE A 59 4.37 -1.22 18.32
N ILE A 60 5.65 -1.30 17.97
CA ILE A 60 6.47 -0.14 17.61
C ILE A 60 6.12 0.34 16.21
N VAL A 61 5.50 1.52 16.10
CA VAL A 61 5.14 2.16 14.84
C VAL A 61 6.30 2.97 14.25
N CYS A 62 7.13 3.62 15.08
CA CYS A 62 8.32 4.35 14.63
C CYS A 62 9.58 3.67 15.15
N ARG A 63 10.29 2.94 14.28
CA ARG A 63 11.50 2.21 14.69
C ARG A 63 12.66 3.12 15.11
N CYS A 64 12.81 4.28 14.46
CA CYS A 64 13.92 5.20 14.75
C CYS A 64 13.81 5.80 16.16
N GLU A 65 12.61 6.26 16.52
CA GLU A 65 12.35 6.92 17.80
C GLU A 65 11.79 5.97 18.87
N ARG A 66 11.59 4.70 18.52
CA ARG A 66 10.98 3.65 19.37
C ARG A 66 9.60 4.02 19.92
N VAL A 67 8.78 4.67 19.10
CA VAL A 67 7.40 5.06 19.46
C VAL A 67 6.44 3.92 19.16
N SER A 68 5.58 3.60 20.13
CA SER A 68 4.54 2.57 20.06
C SER A 68 3.22 3.09 19.47
N VAL A 69 2.35 2.16 19.06
CA VAL A 69 0.98 2.47 18.62
C VAL A 69 0.19 3.13 19.74
N GLY A 70 0.29 2.62 20.97
CA GLY A 70 -0.40 3.15 22.12
C GLY A 70 -0.04 4.60 22.44
N GLU A 71 1.23 4.99 22.26
CA GLU A 71 1.66 6.39 22.41
C GLU A 71 1.03 7.31 21.38
N ILE A 72 1.00 6.91 20.10
CA ILE A 72 0.33 7.69 19.05
C ILE A 72 -1.17 7.80 19.36
N ARG A 73 -1.78 6.67 19.67
CA ARG A 73 -3.20 6.53 19.93
C ARG A 73 -3.66 7.39 21.10
N LYS A 74 -2.87 7.44 22.17
CA LYS A 74 -3.07 8.34 23.30
C LYS A 74 -3.27 9.78 22.83
N TRP A 75 -2.36 10.32 22.02
CA TRP A 75 -2.44 11.71 21.54
C TRP A 75 -3.62 11.95 20.59
N ILE A 76 -3.93 10.98 19.72
CA ILE A 76 -5.12 11.06 18.86
C ILE A 76 -6.39 11.20 19.70
N ARG A 77 -6.51 10.41 20.78
CA ARG A 77 -7.64 10.49 21.73
C ARG A 77 -7.69 11.80 22.52
N TYR A 78 -6.54 12.46 22.72
CA TYR A 78 -6.47 13.83 23.25
C TYR A 78 -6.88 14.91 22.23
N GLY A 79 -7.17 14.55 20.99
CA GLY A 79 -7.63 15.46 19.94
C GLY A 79 -6.55 15.92 18.97
N VAL A 80 -5.35 15.36 19.02
CA VAL A 80 -4.26 15.71 18.09
C VAL A 80 -4.56 15.11 16.71
N LEU A 81 -4.80 15.98 15.73
CA LEU A 81 -5.06 15.60 14.33
C LEU A 81 -3.96 16.09 13.35
N ASP A 82 -3.02 16.89 13.83
CA ASP A 82 -1.88 17.38 13.04
C ASP A 82 -0.65 16.49 13.23
N PHE A 83 -0.11 16.01 12.11
CA PHE A 83 1.10 15.20 12.11
C PHE A 83 2.33 15.97 12.63
N ASN A 84 2.42 17.28 12.42
CA ASN A 84 3.51 18.11 12.92
C ASN A 84 3.44 18.25 14.45
N GLU A 85 2.23 18.38 15.00
CA GLU A 85 2.00 18.39 16.45
C GLU A 85 2.35 17.03 17.06
N LEU A 86 1.83 15.94 16.47
CA LEU A 86 2.14 14.57 16.88
C LEU A 86 3.65 14.30 16.85
N LYS A 87 4.34 14.80 15.82
CA LYS A 87 5.81 14.73 15.69
C LYS A 87 6.51 15.52 16.79
N ALA A 88 6.03 16.71 17.16
CA ALA A 88 6.61 17.48 18.25
C ALA A 88 6.46 16.76 19.61
N LEU A 89 5.31 16.11 19.83
CA LEU A 89 4.98 15.43 21.09
C LEU A 89 5.69 14.08 21.24
N THR A 90 5.81 13.31 20.15
CA THR A 90 6.28 11.91 20.20
C THR A 90 7.62 11.68 19.51
N LYS A 91 8.12 12.67 18.76
CA LYS A 91 9.25 12.56 17.83
C LYS A 91 9.00 11.63 16.64
N ALA A 92 7.85 10.95 16.54
CA ALA A 92 7.58 10.03 15.45
C ALA A 92 7.80 10.69 14.07
N GLY A 93 8.67 10.10 13.26
CA GLY A 93 9.08 10.65 11.95
C GLY A 93 10.24 11.64 11.99
N MET A 94 10.94 11.80 13.13
CA MET A 94 12.17 12.63 13.25
C MET A 94 13.47 11.88 12.99
N GLY A 95 13.50 10.55 13.08
CA GLY A 95 14.72 9.79 12.87
C GLY A 95 15.21 9.78 11.41
N ALA A 96 16.34 9.14 11.16
CA ALA A 96 17.05 9.10 9.87
C ALA A 96 16.17 8.70 8.66
N CYS A 97 15.12 7.91 8.89
CA CYS A 97 14.18 7.55 7.84
C CYS A 97 13.33 8.72 7.35
N GLY A 98 13.22 9.83 8.09
CA GLY A 98 12.40 11.00 7.75
C GLY A 98 10.90 10.72 7.70
N GLY A 99 10.43 9.73 8.46
CA GLY A 99 9.01 9.33 8.50
C GLY A 99 8.55 8.43 7.37
N LYS A 100 9.43 8.01 6.46
CA LYS A 100 9.08 7.17 5.29
C LYS A 100 8.42 5.84 5.67
N THR A 101 8.76 5.28 6.82
CA THR A 101 8.26 3.98 7.28
C THR A 101 7.01 4.09 8.15
N CYS A 102 6.95 5.11 9.02
CA CYS A 102 5.89 5.24 10.01
C CYS A 102 4.69 6.10 9.57
N THR A 103 4.82 6.98 8.59
CA THR A 103 3.74 7.92 8.23
C THR A 103 2.45 7.22 7.78
N SER A 104 2.56 6.22 6.88
CA SER A 104 1.39 5.47 6.42
C SER A 104 0.76 4.62 7.53
N LEU A 105 1.59 4.12 8.46
CA LEU A 105 1.15 3.35 9.63
C LEU A 105 0.41 4.26 10.61
N ILE A 106 0.92 5.46 10.89
CA ILE A 106 0.24 6.45 11.73
C ILE A 106 -1.10 6.86 11.11
N ASN A 107 -1.16 7.08 9.80
CA ASN A 107 -2.43 7.32 9.09
C ASN A 107 -3.41 6.15 9.19
N ARG A 108 -2.93 4.91 9.36
CA ARG A 108 -3.78 3.77 9.68
C ARG A 108 -4.32 3.86 11.11
N ILE A 109 -3.49 4.23 12.10
CA ILE A 109 -3.94 4.41 13.50
C ILE A 109 -5.04 5.48 13.59
N PHE A 110 -4.90 6.61 12.89
CA PHE A 110 -5.97 7.61 12.78
C PHE A 110 -7.30 7.01 12.26
N ARG A 111 -7.24 6.15 11.23
CA ARG A 111 -8.42 5.47 10.69
C ARG A 111 -9.01 4.45 11.66
N GLU A 112 -8.17 3.78 12.44
CA GLU A 112 -8.61 2.87 13.50
C GLU A 112 -9.33 3.63 14.62
N GLU A 113 -8.92 4.86 14.92
CA GLU A 113 -9.60 5.80 15.84
C GLU A 113 -10.81 6.51 15.20
N GLY A 114 -11.24 6.10 13.99
CA GLY A 114 -12.44 6.65 13.33
C GLY A 114 -12.26 8.02 12.69
N ILE A 115 -11.02 8.54 12.60
CA ILE A 115 -10.73 9.83 11.99
C ILE A 115 -10.71 9.69 10.46
N LYS A 116 -11.53 10.50 9.77
CA LYS A 116 -11.52 10.62 8.31
C LYS A 116 -10.22 11.26 7.84
N GLN A 117 -9.68 10.80 6.70
CA GLN A 117 -8.41 11.31 6.16
C GLN A 117 -8.42 12.81 5.87
N GLU A 118 -9.59 13.35 5.52
CA GLU A 118 -9.79 14.78 5.25
C GLU A 118 -9.54 15.67 6.49
N ASN A 119 -9.70 15.11 7.69
CA ASN A 119 -9.52 15.84 8.95
C ASN A 119 -8.07 15.78 9.46
N ILE A 120 -7.20 14.97 8.85
CA ILE A 120 -5.81 14.79 9.27
C ILE A 120 -4.96 15.83 8.55
N ILE A 121 -4.26 16.67 9.30
CA ILE A 121 -3.34 17.64 8.71
C ILE A 121 -2.01 16.93 8.41
N PRO A 122 -1.58 16.84 7.13
CA PRO A 122 -0.37 16.12 6.77
C PRO A 122 0.88 16.85 7.24
N GLY A 123 1.92 16.09 7.59
CA GLY A 123 3.20 16.65 7.98
C GLY A 123 3.90 17.40 6.83
N THR A 124 4.62 18.47 7.15
CA THR A 124 5.35 19.26 6.15
C THR A 124 6.47 18.45 5.52
N LYS A 125 6.46 18.32 4.19
CA LYS A 125 7.56 17.69 3.43
C LYS A 125 8.73 18.66 3.32
N ARG A 126 9.93 18.19 3.66
CA ARG A 126 11.17 18.99 3.56
C ARG A 126 11.99 18.56 2.34
N PRO A 127 12.81 19.45 1.76
CA PRO A 127 13.46 19.21 0.47
C PRO A 127 14.37 17.99 0.40
N LEU A 128 15.06 17.66 1.50
CA LEU A 128 15.99 16.53 1.51
C LEU A 128 15.24 15.22 1.74
N PHE A 129 15.19 14.39 0.70
CA PHE A 129 14.58 13.07 0.76
C PHE A 129 15.43 12.08 1.58
N VAL A 130 16.75 12.20 1.54
CA VAL A 130 17.70 11.37 2.30
C VAL A 130 18.67 12.27 3.06
N GLU A 131 19.36 11.69 4.04
CA GLU A 131 20.47 12.36 4.70
C GLU A 131 21.59 12.62 3.70
N VAL A 132 22.08 13.84 3.67
CA VAL A 132 23.15 14.28 2.77
C VAL A 132 24.25 14.91 3.63
N PRO A 133 25.53 14.51 3.45
CA PRO A 133 26.63 15.14 4.17
C PRO A 133 26.69 16.65 3.91
N MET A 134 26.97 17.44 4.95
CA MET A 134 27.03 18.91 4.84
C MET A 134 28.02 19.38 3.75
N GLY A 135 29.12 18.63 3.53
CA GLY A 135 30.12 18.92 2.51
C GLY A 135 29.53 19.03 1.08
N ALA A 136 28.44 18.30 0.79
CA ALA A 136 27.77 18.38 -0.51
C ALA A 136 27.11 19.74 -0.76
N PHE A 137 26.73 20.47 0.29
CA PHE A 137 26.16 21.82 0.19
C PHE A 137 27.20 22.93 0.37
N ALA A 138 28.32 22.63 1.04
CA ALA A 138 29.34 23.63 1.38
C ALA A 138 30.27 24.01 0.21
N GLY A 139 30.05 23.46 -1.00
CA GLY A 139 30.94 23.70 -2.15
C GLY A 139 32.34 23.11 -1.98
N ILE A 140 32.52 22.17 -1.04
CA ILE A 140 33.79 21.51 -0.76
C ILE A 140 33.86 20.27 -1.64
N GLU A 141 34.94 20.11 -2.42
CA GLU A 141 35.20 18.87 -3.14
C GLU A 141 35.45 17.74 -2.14
N THR A 142 34.42 16.93 -1.90
CA THR A 142 34.58 15.70 -1.12
C THR A 142 35.46 14.74 -1.92
N LYS A 143 36.69 14.48 -1.46
CA LYS A 143 37.50 13.37 -1.97
C LYS A 143 36.64 12.10 -1.94
N LYS A 144 36.49 11.45 -3.09
CA LYS A 144 35.72 10.20 -3.22
C LYS A 144 36.25 9.17 -2.21
N GLY A 145 35.46 8.82 -1.19
CA GLY A 145 35.65 7.62 -0.38
C GLY A 145 36.39 7.75 0.95
N GLY A 146 36.17 8.81 1.73
CA GLY A 146 36.56 8.80 3.15
C GLY A 146 35.45 8.22 4.01
N LYS A 147 35.70 7.05 4.64
CA LYS A 147 34.89 6.53 5.75
C LYS A 147 34.88 7.51 6.92
#